data_AF-C5KL60-F1
#
_entry.id   AF-C5KL60-F1
#
_cell.length_a   1.000
_cell.length_b   1.000
_cell.length_c   1.000
_cell.angle_alpha   90.00
_cell.angle_beta   90.00
_cell.angle_gamma   90.00
#
_symmetry.space_group_name_H-M   'P 1'
#
loop_
_entity.id
_entity.type
_entity.pdbx_description
1 polymer ?
#
loop_
_entity_poly.entity_id
_entity_poly.type
_entity_poly.pdbx_seq_one_letter_code
_entity_poly.pdbx_strand_id
1 'polypeptide(L)'
;LADVSMNVVILIAILRAFIGSKPGHPFIVLKRVLLLSSVSYLGRAMSVPMTMLPSPDMRCVPRLVDGSMFWSVMLMPFGLSHTCADVFYSGHSIPITLSMMFWMDYTASVQERVFGSLLSVMALLIIVCTHFHYTLDVFYGAGLTVIIWRLYHFGLTVPA
;
A
#
# COMPACT_ATOMS: atom_id res chain seq x y z
N LEU A 1 -2.26 -2.04 -14.53
CA LEU A 1 -1.82 -3.35 -13.97
C LEU A 1 -1.42 -3.21 -12.50
N ALA A 2 -0.65 -2.19 -12.13
CA ALA A 2 -0.32 -1.85 -10.75
C ALA A 2 -1.55 -1.79 -9.83
N ASP A 3 -2.60 -1.02 -10.18
CA ASP A 3 -3.83 -0.91 -9.37
C ASP A 3 -4.53 -2.25 -9.17
N VAL A 4 -4.61 -3.05 -10.24
CA VAL A 4 -5.23 -4.38 -10.20
C VAL A 4 -4.44 -5.30 -9.26
N SER A 5 -3.10 -5.33 -9.38
CA SER A 5 -2.25 -6.13 -8.51
C SER A 5 -2.40 -5.74 -7.04
N MET A 6 -2.41 -4.45 -6.73
CA MET A 6 -2.63 -3.91 -5.40
C MET A 6 -3.99 -4.36 -4.84
N ASN A 7 -5.07 -4.14 -5.59
CA ASN A 7 -6.43 -4.46 -5.16
C ASN A 7 -6.62 -5.97 -4.93
N VAL A 8 -5.99 -6.82 -5.76
CA VAL A 8 -6.01 -8.28 -5.58
C VAL A 8 -5.30 -8.69 -4.28
N VAL A 9 -4.12 -8.16 -3.98
CA VAL A 9 -3.39 -8.48 -2.74
C VAL A 9 -4.19 -8.05 -1.51
N ILE A 10 -4.75 -6.84 -1.53
CA ILE A 10 -5.58 -6.32 -0.43
C ILE A 10 -6.80 -7.21 -0.23
N LEU A 11 -7.51 -7.56 -1.31
CA LEU A 11 -8.72 -8.38 -1.23
C LEU A 11 -8.42 -9.76 -0.61
N ILE A 12 -7.35 -10.43 -1.06
CA ILE A 12 -6.96 -11.75 -0.53
C ILE A 12 -6.60 -11.64 0.96
N ALA A 13 -5.86 -10.60 1.37
CA ALA A 13 -5.51 -10.38 2.76
C ALA A 13 -6.76 -10.14 3.64
N ILE A 14 -7.71 -9.33 3.17
CA ILE A 14 -8.99 -9.08 3.86
C ILE A 14 -9.79 -10.37 4.00
N LEU A 15 -10.01 -11.11 2.91
CA LEU A 15 -10.76 -12.36 2.93
C LEU A 15 -10.14 -13.35 3.92
N ARG A 16 -8.81 -13.50 3.92
CA ARG A 16 -8.12 -14.38 4.86
C ARG A 16 -8.26 -13.92 6.32
N ALA A 17 -8.23 -12.61 6.56
CA ALA A 17 -8.40 -12.03 7.89
C ALA A 17 -9.80 -12.36 8.46
N PHE A 18 -10.84 -12.30 7.64
CA PHE A 18 -12.21 -12.61 8.06
C PHE A 18 -12.49 -14.11 8.19
N ILE A 19 -11.95 -14.95 7.29
CA ILE A 19 -12.25 -16.40 7.27
C ILE A 19 -11.51 -17.17 8.37
N GLY A 20 -10.25 -16.83 8.64
CA GLY A 20 -9.42 -17.65 9.55
C GLY A 20 -9.11 -17.01 10.91
N SER A 21 -9.79 -15.92 11.28
CA SER A 21 -9.63 -15.29 12.60
C SER A 21 -10.81 -15.62 13.52
N LYS A 22 -10.54 -15.68 14.84
CA LYS A 22 -11.59 -15.76 15.85
C LYS A 22 -12.52 -14.53 15.76
N PRO A 23 -13.82 -14.66 16.06
CA PRO A 23 -14.75 -13.53 16.08
C PRO A 23 -14.22 -12.42 17.01
N GLY A 24 -14.22 -11.17 16.52
CA GLY A 24 -13.68 -9.99 17.22
C GLY A 24 -12.22 -9.64 16.90
N HIS A 25 -11.36 -10.63 16.64
CA HIS A 25 -9.97 -10.39 16.22
C HIS A 25 -9.82 -9.63 14.89
N PRO A 26 -10.60 -9.90 13.82
CA PRO A 26 -10.41 -9.20 12.54
C PRO A 26 -10.69 -7.69 12.65
N PHE A 27 -11.60 -7.27 13.53
CA PHE A 27 -11.88 -5.85 13.75
C PHE A 27 -10.73 -5.12 14.44
N ILE A 28 -10.02 -5.79 15.37
CA ILE A 28 -8.84 -5.23 16.01
C ILE A 28 -7.73 -5.03 14.98
N VAL A 29 -7.47 -6.05 14.16
CA VAL A 29 -6.46 -5.98 13.10
C VAL A 29 -6.82 -4.90 12.07
N LEU A 30 -8.09 -4.83 11.64
CA LEU A 30 -8.56 -3.82 10.70
C LEU A 30 -8.32 -2.40 11.21
N LYS A 31 -8.64 -2.12 12.49
CA LYS A 31 -8.37 -0.80 13.09
C LYS A 31 -6.88 -0.45 13.04
N ARG A 32 -6.00 -1.42 13.35
CA ARG A 32 -4.54 -1.23 13.30
C ARG A 32 -4.05 -0.93 11.90
N VAL A 33 -4.49 -1.71 10.91
CA VAL A 33 -4.12 -1.52 9.50
C VAL A 33 -4.63 -0.17 8.98
N LEU A 34 -5.85 0.23 9.32
CA LEU A 34 -6.39 1.54 8.95
C LEU A 34 -5.60 2.68 9.58
N LEU A 35 -5.21 2.58 10.86
CA LEU A 35 -4.37 3.58 11.52
C LEU A 35 -3.01 3.72 10.83
N LEU A 36 -2.31 2.61 10.59
CA LEU A 36 -0.99 2.61 9.96
C LEU A 36 -1.04 3.06 8.50
N SER A 37 -2.10 2.71 7.78
CA SER A 37 -2.40 3.22 6.45
C SER A 37 -2.58 4.74 6.48
N SER A 38 -3.38 5.25 7.42
CA SER A 38 -3.64 6.69 7.56
C SER A 38 -2.36 7.47 7.87
N VAL A 39 -1.52 6.98 8.77
CA VAL A 39 -0.22 7.60 9.10
C VAL A 39 0.72 7.60 7.89
N SER A 40 0.79 6.48 7.15
CA SER A 40 1.64 6.37 5.96
C SER A 40 1.17 7.32 4.85
N TYR A 41 -0.14 7.40 4.59
CA TYR A 41 -0.71 8.30 3.59
C TYR A 41 -0.62 9.77 4.00
N LEU A 42 -0.64 10.08 5.30
CA LEU A 42 -0.36 11.44 5.78
C LEU A 42 1.10 11.84 5.47
N GLY A 43 2.06 10.92 5.71
CA GLY A 43 3.45 11.10 5.30
C GLY A 43 3.59 11.39 3.81
N ARG A 44 2.85 10.64 2.98
CA ARG A 44 2.77 10.88 1.53
C ARG A 44 2.18 12.24 1.17
N ALA A 45 1.08 12.63 1.80
CA ALA A 45 0.44 13.92 1.54
C ALA A 45 1.42 15.09 1.79
N MET A 46 2.29 14.97 2.79
CA MET A 46 3.34 15.97 3.07
C MET A 46 4.49 15.93 2.04
N SER A 47 4.83 14.77 1.48
CA SER A 47 5.93 14.65 0.52
C SER A 47 5.55 15.12 -0.89
N VAL A 48 4.29 14.93 -1.31
CA VAL A 48 3.78 15.30 -2.64
C VAL A 48 4.17 16.72 -3.09
N PRO A 49 3.95 17.81 -2.32
CA PRO A 49 4.33 19.16 -2.77
C PRO A 49 5.85 19.37 -2.88
N MET A 50 6.66 18.56 -2.19
CA MET A 50 8.12 18.69 -2.17
C MET A 50 8.80 17.82 -3.24
N THR A 51 8.16 16.74 -3.66
CA THR A 51 8.79 15.67 -4.47
C THR A 51 8.02 15.38 -5.76
N MET A 52 7.67 16.42 -6.52
CA MET A 52 7.09 16.24 -7.86
C MET A 52 8.20 15.96 -8.87
N LEU A 53 8.14 14.80 -9.53
CA LEU A 53 9.06 14.40 -10.59
C LEU A 53 8.32 14.19 -11.91
N PRO A 54 9.00 14.34 -13.07
CA PRO A 54 8.45 13.95 -14.36
C PRO A 54 8.17 12.44 -14.39
N SER A 55 7.13 12.02 -15.14
CA SER A 55 6.81 10.59 -15.25
C SER A 55 7.96 9.79 -15.85
N PRO A 56 8.21 8.57 -15.35
CA PRO A 56 9.08 7.61 -16.03
C PRO A 56 8.50 7.14 -17.37
N ASP A 57 7.16 7.15 -17.51
CA ASP A 57 6.48 6.87 -18.79
C ASP A 57 6.27 8.16 -19.59
N MET A 58 6.97 8.26 -20.71
CA MET A 58 6.88 9.36 -21.67
C MET A 58 5.58 9.36 -22.49
N ARG A 59 4.82 8.26 -22.47
CA ARG A 59 3.56 8.10 -23.22
C ARG A 59 2.32 8.25 -22.33
N CYS A 60 2.49 8.64 -21.07
CA CYS A 60 1.38 8.80 -20.15
C CYS A 60 0.44 9.94 -20.59
N VAL A 61 -0.87 9.64 -20.62
CA VAL A 61 -1.94 10.64 -20.84
C VAL A 61 -2.79 10.70 -19.58
N PRO A 62 -2.92 11.86 -18.91
CA PRO A 62 -3.65 11.93 -17.64
C PRO A 62 -5.14 11.70 -17.88
N ARG A 63 -5.76 10.91 -17.02
CA ARG A 63 -7.22 10.68 -17.02
C ARG A 63 -7.82 11.25 -15.74
N LEU A 64 -8.44 12.42 -15.86
CA LEU A 64 -9.09 13.13 -14.77
C LEU A 64 -10.60 13.15 -14.98
N VAL A 65 -11.36 13.29 -13.89
CA VAL A 65 -12.81 13.49 -13.94
C VAL A 65 -13.09 14.97 -14.15
N ASP A 66 -13.86 15.29 -15.19
CA ASP A 66 -14.19 16.67 -15.55
C ASP A 66 -14.97 17.36 -14.43
N GLY A 67 -14.61 18.62 -14.15
CA GLY A 67 -15.32 19.50 -13.23
C GLY A 67 -15.09 19.25 -11.73
N SER A 68 -14.28 18.26 -11.32
CA SER A 68 -14.02 18.02 -9.89
C SER A 68 -12.70 17.29 -9.58
N MET A 69 -11.78 18.04 -8.97
CA MET A 69 -10.49 17.50 -8.50
C MET A 69 -10.69 16.45 -7.39
N PHE A 70 -11.66 16.66 -6.50
CA PHE A 70 -11.97 15.74 -5.41
C PHE A 70 -12.32 14.34 -5.92
N TRP A 71 -13.20 14.23 -6.92
CA TRP A 71 -13.60 12.95 -7.49
C TRP A 71 -12.45 12.27 -8.23
N SER A 72 -11.62 13.04 -8.95
CA SER A 72 -10.41 12.51 -9.57
C SER A 72 -9.48 11.83 -8.56
N VAL A 73 -9.28 12.44 -7.38
CA VAL A 73 -8.45 11.86 -6.30
C VAL A 73 -9.12 10.64 -5.67
N MET A 74 -10.41 10.68 -5.36
CA MET A 74 -11.13 9.56 -4.74
C MET A 74 -11.18 8.32 -5.62
N LEU A 75 -11.19 8.50 -6.95
CA LEU A 75 -11.28 7.41 -7.93
C LEU A 75 -9.92 6.82 -8.32
N MET A 76 -8.82 7.44 -7.89
CA MET A 76 -7.46 7.01 -8.21
C MET A 76 -7.11 5.61 -7.67
N PRO A 77 -7.43 5.22 -6.42
CA PRO A 77 -7.14 3.87 -5.92
C PRO A 77 -7.87 2.75 -6.69
N PHE A 78 -8.97 3.10 -7.36
CA PHE A 78 -9.74 2.17 -8.19
C PHE A 78 -9.23 2.08 -9.63
N GLY A 79 -8.19 2.84 -9.99
CA GLY A 79 -7.68 2.93 -11.36
C GLY A 79 -8.60 3.66 -12.35
N LEU A 80 -9.64 4.35 -11.84
CA LEU A 80 -10.61 5.09 -12.66
C LEU A 80 -10.13 6.51 -13.02
N SER A 81 -9.14 7.02 -12.29
CA SER A 81 -8.42 8.26 -12.57
C SER A 81 -6.93 8.09 -12.31
N HIS A 82 -6.07 8.78 -13.06
CA HIS A 82 -4.62 8.77 -12.84
C HIS A 82 -3.98 10.06 -13.35
N THR A 83 -2.89 10.45 -12.68
CA THR A 83 -2.04 11.59 -13.04
C THR A 83 -0.72 11.10 -13.60
N CYS A 84 -0.15 11.85 -14.55
CA CYS A 84 1.19 11.57 -15.09
C CYS A 84 2.32 12.25 -14.29
N ALA A 85 2.02 12.90 -13.18
CA ALA A 85 3.06 13.36 -12.26
C ALA A 85 3.54 12.16 -11.43
N ASP A 86 4.86 11.99 -11.33
CA ASP A 86 5.44 11.00 -10.44
C ASP A 86 5.80 11.64 -9.09
N VAL A 87 5.76 10.84 -8.03
CA VAL A 87 6.06 11.27 -6.67
C VAL A 87 6.93 10.25 -5.97
N PHE A 88 7.95 10.75 -5.26
CA PHE A 88 8.94 9.92 -4.57
C PHE A 88 8.34 8.92 -3.55
N TYR A 89 7.12 9.18 -3.04
CA TYR A 89 6.43 8.26 -2.15
C TYR A 89 5.27 7.55 -2.88
N SER A 90 5.55 6.32 -3.32
CA SER A 90 4.56 5.47 -4.00
C SER A 90 3.33 5.17 -3.13
N GLY A 91 2.15 5.38 -3.71
CA GLY A 91 0.88 5.12 -3.04
C GLY A 91 0.47 3.65 -3.03
N HIS A 92 0.92 2.88 -4.03
CA HIS A 92 0.60 1.46 -4.19
C HIS A 92 1.48 0.57 -3.31
N SER A 93 2.72 0.98 -3.04
CA SER A 93 3.62 0.21 -2.18
C SER A 93 3.10 0.12 -0.75
N ILE A 94 2.49 1.19 -0.22
CA ILE A 94 1.98 1.26 1.17
C ILE A 94 1.03 0.08 1.49
N PRO A 95 -0.13 -0.09 0.81
CA PRO A 95 -1.07 -1.14 1.16
C PRO A 95 -0.52 -2.54 0.86
N ILE A 96 0.31 -2.72 -0.19
CA ILE A 96 0.94 -4.01 -0.49
C ILE A 96 1.91 -4.40 0.63
N THR A 97 2.73 -3.47 1.10
CA THR A 97 3.65 -3.71 2.21
C THR A 97 2.89 -3.94 3.52
N LEU A 98 1.81 -3.22 3.79
CA LEU A 98 0.94 -3.50 4.94
C LEU A 98 0.32 -4.90 4.87
N SER A 99 -0.12 -5.35 3.70
CA SER A 99 -0.58 -6.72 3.50
C SER A 99 0.55 -7.73 3.77
N MET A 100 1.76 -7.50 3.28
CA MET A 100 2.93 -8.34 3.56
C MET A 100 3.19 -8.46 5.07
N MET A 101 3.23 -7.34 5.78
CA MET A 101 3.44 -7.33 7.23
C MET A 101 2.30 -8.00 7.98
N PHE A 102 1.06 -7.86 7.49
CA PHE A 102 -0.10 -8.59 8.02
C PHE A 102 0.10 -10.10 7.94
N TRP A 103 0.53 -10.61 6.78
CA TRP A 103 0.80 -12.04 6.62
C TRP A 103 1.90 -12.50 7.59
N MET A 104 2.99 -11.76 7.71
CA MET A 104 4.12 -12.12 8.56
C MET A 104 3.78 -12.16 10.06
N ASP A 105 3.11 -11.14 10.57
CA ASP A 105 2.94 -10.96 12.02
C ASP A 105 1.59 -11.50 12.55
N TYR A 106 0.53 -11.50 11.74
CA TYR A 106 -0.82 -11.92 12.19
C TYR A 106 -1.22 -13.34 11.76
N THR A 107 -0.43 -14.02 10.93
CA THR A 107 -0.70 -15.40 10.51
C THR A 107 0.15 -16.37 11.31
N ALA A 108 -0.40 -17.51 11.76
CA ALA A 108 0.37 -18.52 12.51
C ALA A 108 1.07 -19.54 11.60
N SER A 109 0.44 -19.90 10.47
CA SER A 109 0.98 -20.91 9.54
C SER A 109 2.14 -20.35 8.72
N VAL A 110 3.28 -21.05 8.71
CA VAL A 110 4.46 -20.69 7.91
C VAL A 110 4.16 -20.74 6.41
N GLN A 111 3.34 -21.70 5.95
CA GLN A 111 2.97 -21.83 4.54
C GLN A 111 2.20 -20.60 4.05
N GLU A 112 1.24 -20.13 4.84
CA GLU A 112 0.45 -18.94 4.53
C GLU A 112 1.30 -17.67 4.61
N ARG A 113 2.24 -17.57 5.57
CA ARG A 113 3.21 -16.48 5.65
C ARG A 113 4.04 -16.37 4.38
N VAL A 114 4.59 -17.49 3.92
CA VAL A 114 5.41 -17.55 2.70
C VAL A 114 4.56 -17.18 1.49
N PHE A 115 3.37 -17.76 1.36
CA PHE A 115 2.44 -17.46 0.26
C PHE A 115 2.09 -15.96 0.19
N GLY A 116 1.62 -15.38 1.29
CA GLY A 116 1.22 -13.98 1.34
C GLY A 116 2.39 -13.01 1.13
N SER A 117 3.58 -13.38 1.60
CA SER A 117 4.80 -12.60 1.39
C SER A 117 5.24 -12.64 -0.07
N LEU A 118 5.27 -13.82 -0.70
CA LEU A 118 5.59 -13.97 -2.12
C LEU A 118 4.61 -13.20 -3.00
N LEU A 119 3.32 -13.29 -2.70
CA LEU A 119 2.28 -12.55 -3.41
C LEU A 119 2.52 -11.03 -3.33
N SER A 120 2.87 -10.52 -2.15
CA SER A 120 3.13 -9.10 -1.94
C SER A 120 4.41 -8.65 -2.66
N VAL A 121 5.49 -9.44 -2.60
CA VAL A 121 6.74 -9.17 -3.32
C VAL A 121 6.50 -9.17 -4.84
N MET A 122 5.71 -10.11 -5.37
CA MET A 122 5.34 -10.12 -6.78
C MET A 122 4.55 -8.87 -7.18
N ALA A 123 3.62 -8.40 -6.35
CA ALA A 123 2.88 -7.17 -6.62
C ALA A 123 3.80 -5.93 -6.62
N LEU A 124 4.77 -5.84 -5.70
CA LEU A 124 5.78 -4.78 -5.72
C LEU A 124 6.65 -4.83 -6.98
N LEU A 125 7.05 -6.02 -7.41
CA LEU A 125 7.83 -6.20 -8.64
C LEU A 125 7.02 -5.83 -9.88
N ILE A 126 5.72 -6.14 -9.93
CA ILE A 126 4.83 -5.70 -11.01
C ILE A 126 4.81 -4.18 -11.11
N ILE A 127 4.73 -3.45 -9.99
CA ILE A 127 4.76 -1.97 -10.01
C ILE A 127 6.05 -1.48 -10.68
N VAL A 128 7.20 -2.02 -10.27
CA VAL A 128 8.51 -1.66 -10.84
C VAL A 128 8.58 -2.01 -12.33
N CYS A 129 8.20 -3.23 -12.71
CA CYS A 129 8.27 -3.71 -14.09
C CYS A 129 7.31 -2.96 -15.04
N THR A 130 6.21 -2.43 -14.52
CA THR A 130 5.28 -1.60 -15.31
C THR A 130 5.78 -0.18 -15.52
N HIS A 131 6.95 0.19 -14.97
CA HIS A 131 7.50 1.54 -15.01
C HIS A 131 6.49 2.60 -14.55
N PHE A 132 5.62 2.23 -13.61
CA PHE A 132 4.56 3.13 -13.12
C PHE A 132 5.12 4.18 -12.14
N HIS A 133 6.17 3.81 -11.42
CA HIS A 133 6.95 4.68 -10.52
C HIS A 133 8.44 4.38 -10.70
N TYR A 134 9.32 5.29 -10.29
CA TYR A 134 10.72 4.92 -10.13
C TYR A 134 10.86 3.82 -9.09
N THR A 135 11.81 2.91 -9.32
CA THR A 135 12.10 1.82 -8.41
C THR A 135 12.41 2.33 -7.00
N LEU A 136 13.09 3.47 -6.89
CA LEU A 136 13.41 4.13 -5.63
C LEU A 136 12.16 4.49 -4.82
N ASP A 137 11.08 4.91 -5.47
CA ASP A 137 9.85 5.33 -4.81
C ASP A 137 9.13 4.15 -4.16
N VAL A 138 9.20 2.98 -4.82
CA VAL A 138 8.66 1.71 -4.32
C VAL A 138 9.49 1.22 -3.13
N PHE A 139 10.83 1.29 -3.21
CA PHE A 139 11.71 0.90 -2.11
C PHE A 139 11.55 1.81 -0.90
N TYR A 140 11.52 3.13 -1.12
CA TYR A 140 11.35 4.11 -0.05
C TYR A 140 9.98 3.95 0.62
N GLY A 141 8.91 3.86 -0.17
CA GLY A 141 7.56 3.67 0.34
C GLY A 141 7.41 2.38 1.14
N ALA A 142 7.92 1.25 0.62
CA ALA A 142 7.91 -0.02 1.35
C ALA A 142 8.74 0.05 2.64
N GLY A 143 9.95 0.61 2.58
CA GLY A 143 10.84 0.75 3.73
C GLY A 143 10.21 1.57 4.85
N LEU A 144 9.64 2.74 4.54
CA LEU A 144 8.99 3.60 5.52
C LEU A 144 7.76 2.93 6.14
N THR A 145 6.96 2.21 5.33
CA THR A 145 5.80 1.45 5.84
C THR A 145 6.24 0.33 6.78
N VAL A 146 7.33 -0.39 6.49
CA VAL A 146 7.89 -1.40 7.41
C VAL A 146 8.36 -0.75 8.72
N ILE A 147 9.04 0.39 8.65
CA ILE A 147 9.51 1.12 9.83
C ILE A 147 8.31 1.54 10.69
N ILE A 148 7.30 2.19 10.11
CA ILE A 148 6.08 2.61 10.82
C ILE A 148 5.40 1.41 11.49
N TRP A 149 5.28 0.29 10.76
CA TRP A 149 4.70 -0.94 11.30
C TRP A 149 5.47 -1.49 12.50
N ARG A 150 6.80 -1.58 12.38
CA ARG A 150 7.66 -2.13 13.44
C ARG A 150 7.68 -1.21 14.66
N LEU A 151 7.75 0.12 14.47
CA LEU A 151 7.66 1.09 15.56
C LEU A 151 6.32 1.00 16.30
N TYR A 152 5.21 0.84 15.57
CA TYR A 152 3.90 0.65 16.19
C TYR A 152 3.84 -0.59 17.07
N HIS A 153 4.32 -1.74 16.57
CA HIS A 153 4.31 -2.98 17.34
C HIS A 153 5.30 -2.95 18.50
N PHE A 154 6.47 -2.32 18.33
CA PHE A 154 7.41 -2.08 19.41
C PHE A 154 6.78 -1.23 20.53
N GLY A 155 6.06 -0.16 20.18
CA GLY A 155 5.35 0.68 21.15
C GLY A 155 4.25 -0.07 21.91
N LEU A 156 3.64 -1.10 21.33
CA LEU A 156 2.69 -1.98 22.02
C LEU A 156 3.35 -2.94 23.01
N THR A 157 4.64 -3.26 22.84
CA THR A 157 5.37 -4.18 23.71
C THR A 157 6.04 -3.51 24.90
N VAL A 158 6.23 -2.19 24.87
CA VAL A 158 6.81 -1.45 25.99
C VAL A 158 5.72 -1.25 27.05
N PRO A 159 5.88 -1.77 28.29
CA PRO A 159 4.96 -1.48 29.37
C PRO A 159 4.99 0.02 29.69
N ALA A 160 3.81 0.63 29.78
CA ALA A 160 3.63 2.04 30.10
C ALA A 160 4.01 2.37 31.55
#